data_AF-A0A8S3B709-F1
#
_entry.id   AF-A0A8S3B709-F1
#
_cell.length_a   1.000
_cell.length_b   1.000
_cell.length_c   1.000
_cell.angle_alpha   90.00
_cell.angle_beta   90.00
_cell.angle_gamma   90.00
#
_symmetry.space_group_name_H-M   'P 1'
#
loop_
_entity.id
_entity.type
_entity.pdbx_description
1 polymer ?
#
loop_
_entity_poly.entity_id
_entity_poly.type
_entity_poly.pdbx_seq_one_letter_code
_entity_poly.pdbx_strand_id
1 'polypeptide(L)' 'KSEHRNETGGLSGRPLKEKALQTLRLFRQHTQGQVPLIGVGGIETVDDIVERMKAGASLVQ' A
#
# COMPACT_ATOMS: atom_id res chain seq x y z
N LYS A 1 -20.95 5.31 0.34
CA LYS A 1 -20.14 5.04 1.55
C LYS A 1 -20.48 3.62 2.02
N SER A 2 -19.56 2.88 2.64
CA SER A 2 -19.85 1.52 3.13
C SER A 2 -20.91 1.55 4.24
N GLU A 3 -21.75 0.51 4.31
CA GLU A 3 -22.70 0.26 5.39
C GLU A 3 -21.95 0.02 6.72
N HIS A 4 -20.77 -0.61 6.66
CA HIS A 4 -19.95 -0.98 7.84
C HIS A 4 -19.01 0.12 8.34
N ARG A 5 -19.16 1.37 7.88
CA ARG A 5 -18.19 2.46 8.15
C ARG A 5 -17.98 2.82 9.63
N ASN A 6 -18.93 2.46 10.50
CA ASN A 6 -18.91 2.75 11.93
C ASN A 6 -18.51 1.53 12.78
N GLU A 7 -18.23 0.39 12.16
CA GLU A 7 -17.78 -0.80 12.87
C GLU A 7 -16.34 -0.63 13.37
N THR A 8 -16.04 -1.21 14.52
CA THR A 8 -14.69 -1.27 15.06
C THR A 8 -13.88 -2.37 14.35
N GLY A 9 -12.61 -2.11 14.04
CA GLY A 9 -11.73 -3.11 13.42
C GLY A 9 -10.72 -2.50 12.44
N GLY A 10 -10.19 -3.36 11.56
CA GLY A 10 -9.25 -2.95 10.52
C GLY A 10 -9.97 -2.52 9.23
N LEU A 11 -9.63 -1.34 8.72
CA LEU A 11 -9.99 -0.92 7.36
C LEU A 11 -9.08 -1.63 6.35
N SER A 12 -9.61 -2.04 5.20
CA SER A 12 -8.84 -2.70 4.13
C SER A 12 -9.32 -2.25 2.74
N GLY A 13 -8.65 -2.72 1.68
CA GLY A 13 -9.04 -2.47 0.29
C GLY A 13 -8.80 -1.04 -0.20
N ARG A 14 -9.56 -0.62 -1.21
CA ARG A 14 -9.46 0.69 -1.89
C ARG A 14 -9.26 1.90 -0.97
N PRO A 15 -9.97 2.04 0.16
CA PRO A 15 -9.79 3.17 1.07
C PRO A 15 -8.37 3.30 1.64
N LEU A 16 -7.57 2.24 1.66
CA LEU A 16 -6.18 2.28 2.14
C LEU A 16 -5.15 2.62 1.06
N LYS A 17 -5.52 2.65 -0.23
CA LYS A 17 -4.57 2.71 -1.35
C LYS A 17 -3.53 3.81 -1.20
N GLU A 18 -3.98 5.06 -1.00
CA GLU A 18 -3.10 6.22 -0.91
C GLU A 18 -2.19 6.16 0.33
N LYS A 19 -2.76 5.86 1.50
CA LYS A 19 -2.01 5.78 2.75
C LYS A 19 -0.95 4.68 2.71
N ALA A 20 -1.29 3.52 2.14
CA ALA A 20 -0.38 2.40 2.02
C ALA A 20 0.78 2.72 1.06
N LEU A 21 0.49 3.36 -0.07
CA LEU A 21 1.51 3.81 -1.02
C LEU A 21 2.46 4.87 -0.40
N GLN A 22 1.92 5.85 0.32
CA GLN A 22 2.73 6.85 1.02
C GLN A 22 3.64 6.20 2.07
N THR A 23 3.11 5.24 2.82
CA THR A 23 3.87 4.49 3.82
C THR A 23 5.01 3.72 3.15
N LEU A 24 4.74 3.02 2.04
CA LEU A 24 5.76 2.32 1.27
C LEU A 24 6.92 3.25 0.86
N ARG A 25 6.60 4.44 0.30
CA ARG A 25 7.61 5.44 -0.10
C ARG A 25 8.45 5.91 1.08
N LEU A 26 7.80 6.19 2.22
CA LEU A 26 8.47 6.62 3.45
C LEU A 26 9.47 5.55 3.93
N PHE A 27 9.05 4.29 4.00
CA PHE A 27 9.92 3.20 4.41
C PHE A 27 11.05 2.97 3.42
N ARG A 28 10.78 3.03 2.11
CA ARG A 28 11.83 2.93 1.07
C ARG A 28 12.91 4.00 1.26
N GLN A 29 12.51 5.22 1.58
CA GLN A 29 13.45 6.32 1.87
C GLN A 29 14.27 6.04 3.13
N HIS A 30 13.63 5.62 4.22
CA HIS A 30 14.30 5.39 5.51
C HIS A 30 15.25 4.19 5.46
N THR A 31 14.90 3.15 4.71
CA THR A 31 15.76 1.97 4.53
C THR A 31 16.84 2.20 3.48
N GLN A 32 16.83 3.36 2.80
CA GLN A 32 17.70 3.67 1.67
C GLN A 32 17.68 2.55 0.60
N GLY A 33 16.55 1.85 0.52
CA GLY A 33 16.38 0.71 -0.35
C GLY A 33 17.13 -0.57 -0.02
N GLN A 34 17.79 -0.66 1.13
CA GLN A 34 18.57 -1.84 1.56
C GLN A 34 17.70 -2.96 2.13
N VAL A 35 16.48 -2.65 2.57
CA VAL A 35 15.51 -3.64 3.07
C VAL A 35 14.48 -3.93 1.98
N PRO A 36 14.25 -5.21 1.61
CA PRO A 36 13.16 -5.59 0.72
C PRO A 36 11.80 -5.22 1.33
N LEU A 37 10.94 -4.59 0.54
CA LEU A 37 9.61 -4.15 0.99
C LEU A 37 8.53 -4.86 0.18
N ILE A 38 7.47 -5.32 0.84
CA ILE A 38 6.27 -5.85 0.18
C ILE A 38 5.20 -4.74 0.19
N GLY A 39 4.75 -4.32 -0.99
CA GLY A 39 3.69 -3.33 -1.15
C GLY A 39 2.32 -3.98 -0.97
N VAL A 40 1.53 -3.51 0.00
CA VAL A 40 0.21 -4.10 0.33
C VAL A 40 -0.89 -3.05 0.46
N GLY A 41 -2.15 -3.47 0.33
CA GLY A 41 -3.33 -2.67 0.68
C GLY A 41 -3.85 -1.76 -0.45
N GLY A 42 -5.09 -2.00 -0.87
CA GLY A 42 -5.77 -1.19 -1.89
C GLY A 42 -5.19 -1.34 -3.30
N ILE A 43 -4.78 -2.56 -3.66
CA ILE A 43 -4.31 -2.93 -5.01
C ILE A 43 -5.46 -3.65 -5.70
N GLU A 44 -6.05 -3.02 -6.71
CA GLU A 44 -7.23 -3.53 -7.43
C GLU A 44 -6.97 -3.64 -8.94
N THR A 45 -5.89 -3.02 -9.43
CA THR A 45 -5.55 -2.93 -10.85
C THR A 45 -4.08 -3.18 -11.10
N VAL A 46 -3.74 -3.46 -12.36
CA VAL A 46 -2.34 -3.57 -12.81
C VAL A 46 -1.57 -2.27 -12.59
N ASP A 47 -2.22 -1.12 -12.80
CA ASP A 47 -1.60 0.19 -12.57
C ASP A 47 -1.19 0.37 -11.10
N ASP A 48 -1.97 -0.16 -10.16
CA ASP A 48 -1.63 -0.13 -8.74
C ASP A 48 -0.36 -0.95 -8.45
N ILE A 49 -0.24 -2.13 -9.07
CA ILE A 49 0.96 -2.97 -8.97
C ILE A 49 2.16 -2.20 -9.49
N VAL A 50 2.05 -1.61 -10.70
CA VAL A 50 3.11 -0.80 -11.31
C VAL A 50 3.48 0.38 -10.41
N GLU A 51 2.50 1.03 -9.79
CA GLU A 51 2.72 2.14 -8.86
C GLU A 51 3.50 1.68 -7.60
N ARG A 52 3.20 0.50 -7.05
CA ARG A 52 3.94 -0.07 -5.92
C ARG A 52 5.38 -0.45 -6.29
N MET A 53 5.57 -1.07 -7.44
CA MET A 53 6.92 -1.40 -7.93
C MET A 53 7.76 -0.13 -8.13
N LYS A 54 7.18 0.91 -8.74
CA LYS A 54 7.84 2.22 -8.90
C LYS A 54 8.14 2.91 -7.58
N ALA A 55 7.30 2.71 -6.55
CA ALA A 55 7.55 3.22 -5.20
C ALA A 55 8.65 2.44 -4.44
N GLY A 56 9.21 1.39 -5.03
CA GLY A 56 10.33 0.63 -4.49
C GLY A 56 9.94 -0.63 -3.73
N ALA A 57 8.72 -1.15 -3.95
CA ALA A 57 8.37 -2.50 -3.51
C ALA A 57 9.18 -3.55 -4.28
N SER A 58 9.60 -4.59 -3.57
CA SER A 58 10.21 -5.80 -4.13
C SER A 58 9.16 -6.82 -4.56
N LEU A 59 8.02 -6.87 -3.86
CA LEU A 59 6.88 -7.74 -4.13
C LEU A 59 5.57 -6.98 -3.82
N VAL A 60 4.43 -7.51 -4.29
CA VAL A 60 3.10 -6.93 -4.09
C VAL A 60 2.10 -8.01 -3.64
N GLN A 61 1.17 -7.67 -2.74
CA GLN A 61 0.08 -8.53 -2.26
C GLN A 61 -1.29 -7.86 -2.45
#